data_AF-A0A2G2D399-F1
#
_entry.id   AF-A0A2G2D399-F1
#
_cell.length_a   1.000
_cell.length_b   1.000
_cell.length_c   1.000
_cell.angle_alpha   90.00
_cell.angle_beta   90.00
_cell.angle_gamma   90.00
#
_symmetry.space_group_name_H-M   'P 1'
#
loop_
_entity.id
_entity.type
_entity.pdbx_description
1 polymer ?
#
loop_
_entity_poly.entity_id
_entity_poly.type
_entity_poly.pdbx_seq_one_letter_code
_entity_poly.pdbx_strand_id
1 'polypeptide(L)' 'MFRILFAAGMPLALAACTAAGRPADIMPDSSPADPAIGIRSTHHHTVLEGYTHRVAVEPKPWRQQNDSQAPGAGS' A
#
# COMPACT_ATOMS: atom_id res chain seq x y z
N MET A 1 -45.90 -2.05 -7.24
CA MET A 1 -44.85 -2.69 -6.41
C MET A 1 -43.56 -2.95 -7.21
N PHE A 2 -43.63 -3.64 -8.37
CA PHE A 2 -42.44 -3.95 -9.19
C PHE A 2 -41.62 -2.74 -9.67
N ARG A 3 -42.26 -1.60 -10.00
CA ARG A 3 -41.55 -0.36 -10.40
C ARG A 3 -40.62 0.20 -9.33
N ILE A 4 -41.00 0.05 -8.05
CA ILE A 4 -40.18 0.52 -6.92
C ILE A 4 -39.01 -0.43 -6.70
N LEU A 5 -39.24 -1.74 -6.85
CA LEU A 5 -38.18 -2.75 -6.77
C LEU A 5 -37.14 -2.56 -7.88
N PHE A 6 -37.57 -2.23 -9.10
CA PHE A 6 -36.65 -1.91 -10.19
C PHE A 6 -35.87 -0.62 -9.95
N ALA A 7 -36.53 0.46 -9.54
CA ALA A 7 -35.87 1.73 -9.25
C ALA A 7 -34.86 1.61 -8.10
N ALA A 8 -35.16 0.79 -7.08
CA ALA A 8 -34.27 0.56 -5.95
C ALA A 8 -33.15 -0.46 -6.27
N GLY A 9 -33.41 -1.48 -7.08
CA GLY A 9 -32.45 -2.55 -7.37
C GLY A 9 -31.41 -2.18 -8.43
N MET A 10 -31.77 -1.31 -9.39
CA MET A 10 -30.90 -0.95 -10.52
C MET A 10 -29.59 -0.26 -10.09
N PRO A 11 -29.57 0.69 -9.14
CA PRO A 11 -28.33 1.27 -8.64
C PRO A 11 -27.42 0.25 -7.95
N LEU A 12 -27.99 -0.70 -7.18
CA LEU A 12 -27.21 -1.77 -6.54
C LEU A 12 -26.60 -2.73 -7.56
N ALA A 13 -27.33 -3.07 -8.62
CA ALA A 13 -26.82 -3.91 -9.69
C ALA A 13 -25.68 -3.21 -10.48
N LEU A 14 -25.78 -1.90 -10.70
CA LEU A 14 -24.75 -1.11 -11.38
C LEU A 14 -23.51 -0.89 -10.49
N ALA A 15 -23.68 -0.68 -9.18
CA ALA A 15 -22.56 -0.54 -8.24
C ALA A 15 -21.73 -1.83 -8.13
N ALA A 16 -22.39 -3.00 -8.19
CA ALA A 16 -21.72 -4.30 -8.15
C ALA A 16 -20.89 -4.62 -9.42
N CYS A 17 -21.10 -3.90 -10.53
CA CYS A 17 -20.33 -4.09 -11.76
C CYS A 17 -19.02 -3.29 -11.81
N THR A 18 -18.74 -2.42 -10.84
CA THR A 18 -17.38 -1.91 -10.68
C THR A 18 -16.57 -3.03 -10.05
N ALA A 19 -15.73 -3.69 -10.86
CA ALA A 19 -14.76 -4.66 -10.37
C ALA A 19 -14.09 -4.04 -9.15
N ALA A 20 -14.37 -4.60 -7.96
CA ALA A 20 -13.77 -4.15 -6.72
C ALA A 20 -12.30 -3.96 -7.01
N GLY A 21 -11.84 -2.71 -6.95
CA GLY A 21 -10.47 -2.37 -7.30
C GLY A 21 -9.59 -3.35 -6.55
N ARG A 22 -9.04 -4.33 -7.27
CA ARG A 22 -8.10 -5.25 -6.63
C ARG A 22 -7.05 -4.33 -6.02
N PRO A 23 -6.55 -4.62 -4.81
CA PRO A 23 -5.39 -3.91 -4.31
C PRO A 23 -4.25 -4.20 -5.30
N ALA A 24 -4.11 -3.33 -6.31
CA ALA A 24 -3.05 -3.41 -7.31
C ALA A 24 -1.68 -3.30 -6.62
N ASP A 25 -1.69 -2.80 -5.40
CA ASP A 25 -0.53 -2.57 -4.56
C ASP A 25 -0.09 -3.80 -3.75
N ILE A 26 -0.89 -4.88 -3.66
CA ILE A 26 -0.61 -6.00 -2.73
C ILE A 26 -0.42 -7.35 -3.43
N MET A 27 -1.05 -7.57 -4.59
CA MET A 27 -0.84 -8.81 -5.33
C MET A 27 -0.22 -8.51 -6.69
N PRO A 28 0.92 -9.14 -7.04
CA PRO A 28 1.38 -9.07 -8.41
C PRO A 28 0.26 -9.59 -9.31
N ASP A 29 -0.17 -8.76 -10.25
CA ASP A 29 -1.22 -9.09 -11.24
C ASP A 29 -0.84 -10.30 -12.11
N SER A 30 0.45 -10.64 -12.10
CA SER A 30 1.02 -11.77 -12.81
C SER A 30 1.03 -13.06 -12.00
N SER A 31 0.50 -14.12 -12.63
CA SER A 31 0.62 -15.49 -12.13
C SER A 31 2.10 -15.89 -11.97
N PRO A 32 2.51 -16.52 -10.86
CA PRO A 32 3.85 -17.09 -10.71
C PRO A 32 4.18 -18.18 -11.76
N ALA A 33 3.17 -18.71 -12.45
CA ALA A 33 3.33 -19.69 -13.53
C ALA A 33 3.36 -19.06 -14.93
N ASP A 34 3.32 -17.73 -15.05
CA ASP A 34 3.41 -17.03 -16.33
C ASP A 34 4.81 -17.20 -16.95
N PRO A 35 4.97 -17.91 -18.08
CA PRO A 35 6.28 -18.11 -18.71
C PRO A 35 6.86 -16.83 -19.32
N ALA A 36 6.04 -15.78 -19.54
CA ALA A 36 6.52 -14.47 -19.97
C ALA A 36 7.20 -13.71 -18.81
N ILE A 37 6.86 -14.05 -17.56
CA ILE A 37 7.60 -13.63 -16.37
C ILE A 37 8.68 -14.68 -16.11
N GLY A 38 9.63 -14.76 -17.05
CA GLY A 38 10.82 -15.57 -16.88
C GLY A 38 11.53 -15.20 -15.58
N ILE A 39 12.22 -16.19 -15.00
CA ILE A 39 13.19 -15.99 -13.91
C ILE A 39 14.11 -14.86 -14.35
N ARG A 40 13.92 -13.66 -13.79
CA ARG A 40 14.86 -12.55 -14.03
C ARG A 40 16.22 -13.09 -13.61
N SER A 41 17.24 -12.89 -14.45
CA SER A 41 18.61 -13.19 -14.05
C SER A 41 18.93 -12.28 -12.86
N THR A 42 18.72 -12.81 -11.66
CA THR A 42 19.09 -12.14 -10.43
C THR A 42 20.57 -12.42 -10.27
N HIS A 43 21.39 -11.46 -10.65
CA HIS A 43 22.78 -11.52 -10.25
C HIS A 43 22.85 -11.54 -8.73
N HIS A 44 23.76 -12.34 -8.17
CA HIS A 44 24.08 -12.25 -6.76
C HIS A 44 24.61 -10.84 -6.48
N HIS A 45 23.89 -10.08 -5.67
CA HIS A 45 24.35 -8.82 -5.11
C HIS A 45 24.75 -9.08 -3.67
N THR A 46 25.89 -8.53 -3.24
CA THR A 46 26.32 -8.70 -1.85
C THR A 46 25.42 -7.89 -0.93
N VAL A 47 25.05 -8.45 0.23
CA VAL A 47 24.26 -7.73 1.25
C VAL A 47 24.98 -6.50 1.80
N LEU A 48 26.28 -6.39 1.54
CA LEU A 48 27.11 -5.25 1.90
C LEU A 48 27.23 -4.21 0.78
N GLU A 49 26.64 -4.46 -0.40
CA GLU A 49 26.67 -3.52 -1.51
C GLU A 49 25.89 -2.27 -1.12
N GLY A 50 26.59 -1.12 -1.10
CA GLY A 50 26.01 0.14 -0.62
C GLY A 50 25.86 0.25 0.91
N TYR A 51 26.39 -0.70 1.69
CA TYR A 51 26.36 -0.58 3.15
C TYR A 51 27.17 0.64 3.59
N THR A 52 26.47 1.61 4.19
CA THR A 52 27.09 2.73 4.89
C THR A 52 26.99 2.47 6.38
N HIS A 53 28.14 2.35 7.04
CA HIS A 53 28.17 2.16 8.48
C HIS A 53 27.53 3.34 9.21
N ARG A 54 26.57 3.06 10.10
CA ARG A 54 25.94 4.06 10.97
C ARG A 54 26.18 3.64 12.41
N VAL A 55 26.80 4.52 13.17
CA VAL A 55 26.97 4.35 14.61
C VAL A 55 25.64 4.66 15.29
N ALA A 56 25.21 3.79 16.21
CA ALA A 56 24.08 4.10 17.07
C ALA A 56 24.44 5.32 17.92
N VAL A 57 23.73 6.42 17.70
CA VAL A 57 23.80 7.61 18.54
C VAL A 57 22.68 7.55 19.57
N GLU A 58 22.86 8.25 20.68
CA GLU A 58 21.77 8.46 21.64
C GLU A 58 20.53 8.99 20.89
N PRO A 59 19.33 8.46 21.19
CA PRO A 59 18.11 8.93 20.57
C PRO A 59 18.00 10.44 20.82
N LYS A 60 17.66 11.19 19.78
CA LYS A 60 17.33 12.61 19.94
C LYS A 60 16.20 12.74 20.98
N PRO A 61 16.12 13.86 21.73
CA PRO A 61 15.10 14.05 22.76
C PRO A 61 13.69 14.01 22.15
N TRP A 62 13.09 12.82 22.09
CA TRP A 62 11.84 12.58 21.36
C TRP A 62 10.67 13.38 21.93
N ARG A 63 10.71 13.69 23.24
CA ARG A 63 9.71 14.54 23.90
C ARG A 63 9.69 15.95 23.30
N GLN A 64 10.86 16.55 23.09
CA GLN A 64 10.98 17.87 22.45
C GLN A 64 10.54 17.83 20.98
N GLN A 65 10.80 16.72 20.29
CA GLN A 65 10.30 16.52 18.93
C GLN A 65 8.77 16.44 18.90
N ASN A 66 8.15 15.71 19.81
CA ASN A 66 6.70 15.65 19.95
C ASN A 66 6.10 17.03 20.24
N ASP A 67 6.69 17.78 21.17
CA ASP A 67 6.22 19.13 21.50
C ASP A 67 6.33 20.08 20.30
N SER A 68 7.39 19.95 19.49
CA SER A 68 7.59 20.77 18.28
C SER A 68 6.65 20.42 17.13
N GLN A 69 6.15 19.19 17.08
CA GLN A 69 5.31 18.66 16.01
C GLN A 69 3.83 18.60 16.39
N ALA A 70 3.49 18.85 17.66
CA ALA A 70 2.11 18.90 18.11
C ALA A 70 1.40 20.12 17.48
N PRO A 71 0.38 19.94 16.63
CA PRO A 71 -0.40 21.04 16.10
C PRO A 71 -1.26 21.59 17.24
N GLY A 72 -0.88 22.76 17.76
CA GLY A 72 -1.62 23.42 18.83
C GLY A 72 -1.51 22.69 20.17
N ALA A 73 -0.51 23.04 20.97
CA ALA A 73 -0.72 23.02 22.41
C ALA A 73 -1.89 23.98 22.67
N GLY A 74 -3.08 23.40 22.85
CA GLY A 74 -4.38 24.06 22.66
C GLY A 74 -4.44 25.49 23.20
N SER A 75 -4.79 26.41 22.31
CA SER A 75 -5.34 27.73 22.64
C SER A 75 -6.86 27.65 22.67
#